data_AF-W4LP94-F1
#
_entry.id   AF-W4LP94-F1
#
_cell.length_a   1.000
_cell.length_b   1.000
_cell.length_c   1.000
_cell.angle_alpha   90.00
_cell.angle_beta   90.00
_cell.angle_gamma   90.00
#
_symmetry.space_group_name_H-M   'P 1'
#
loop_
_entity.id
_entity.type
_entity.pdbx_description
1 polymer ?
#
loop_
_entity_poly.entity_id
_entity_poly.type
_entity_poly.pdbx_seq_one_letter_code
_entity_poly.pdbx_strand_id
1 'polypeptide(L)'
;YALGALPSPGVYVFAESGDPIRDHYLHYGKLGKGPLYSFYVPYHLTILEVPLSLARVALLRDPIIVPKGGPEVDVVTAAKQDLKSGEAIDGLGGFKTYGLCENAEVVNRDRLLPMGIAEDARLKRDIPQDQVLTLDDVELSPNKLCVQLRQEQDAYFSRP
;
A
#
# COMPACT_ATOMS: atom_id res chain seq x y z
N TYR A 1 2.17 11.24 0.50
CA TYR A 1 2.18 11.70 -0.92
C TYR A 1 1.97 13.21 -0.93
N ALA A 2 2.25 13.90 -2.04
CA ALA A 2 2.06 15.34 -2.17
C ALA A 2 1.01 15.65 -3.24
N LEU A 3 0.06 16.55 -2.94
CA LEU A 3 -0.93 17.03 -3.90
C LEU A 3 -0.37 18.23 -4.67
N GLY A 4 -0.62 18.28 -5.98
CA GLY A 4 -0.21 19.40 -6.84
C GLY A 4 1.27 19.47 -7.19
N ALA A 5 2.06 18.42 -6.92
CA ALA A 5 3.47 18.37 -7.29
C ALA A 5 3.64 18.35 -8.82
N LEU A 6 4.58 19.14 -9.35
CA LEU A 6 4.91 19.24 -10.77
C LEU A 6 6.42 19.12 -11.02
N PRO A 7 6.86 18.60 -12.19
CA PRO A 7 6.03 17.93 -13.20
C PRO A 7 5.42 16.63 -12.65
N SER A 8 4.28 16.20 -13.19
CA SER A 8 3.63 14.93 -12.85
C SER A 8 3.44 14.16 -14.15
N PRO A 9 3.64 12.82 -14.17
CA PRO A 9 3.82 11.91 -13.03
C PRO A 9 5.28 11.77 -12.56
N GLY A 10 5.51 11.12 -11.40
CA GLY A 10 6.87 10.77 -10.94
C GLY A 10 6.94 10.29 -9.50
N VAL A 11 8.17 9.99 -9.03
CA VAL A 11 8.47 9.57 -7.66
C VAL A 11 9.63 10.37 -7.08
N TYR A 12 9.54 10.73 -5.80
CA TYR A 12 10.59 11.45 -5.09
C TYR A 12 11.03 10.71 -3.84
N VAL A 13 12.29 10.94 -3.47
CA VAL A 13 12.86 10.57 -2.17
C VAL A 13 13.54 11.81 -1.61
N PHE A 14 13.25 12.13 -0.36
CA PHE A 14 14.06 13.08 0.39
C PHE A 14 15.12 12.32 1.18
N ALA A 15 16.37 12.75 1.08
CA ALA A 15 17.47 12.19 1.84
C ALA A 15 18.19 13.28 2.62
N GLU A 16 18.68 12.90 3.80
CA GLU A 16 19.56 13.72 4.62
C GLU A 16 21.01 13.28 4.48
N SER A 17 21.91 14.23 4.68
CA SER A 17 23.34 13.96 4.80
C SER A 17 23.83 14.54 6.12
N GLY A 18 24.62 13.74 6.85
CA GLY A 18 25.32 14.17 8.07
C GLY A 18 26.79 14.51 7.83
N ASP A 19 27.23 14.59 6.56
CA ASP A 19 28.62 14.84 6.16
C ASP A 19 28.75 16.25 5.54
N PRO A 20 29.45 17.19 6.21
CA PRO A 20 29.59 18.58 5.73
C PRO A 20 30.16 18.71 4.32
N ILE A 21 30.98 17.76 3.87
CA ILE A 21 31.55 17.77 2.52
C ILE A 21 30.44 17.49 1.50
N ARG A 22 29.57 16.51 1.77
CA ARG A 22 28.43 16.19 0.90
C ARG A 22 27.44 17.33 0.87
N ASP A 23 27.17 17.95 2.02
CA ASP A 23 26.23 19.08 2.12
C ASP A 23 26.72 20.27 1.28
N HIS A 24 28.03 20.56 1.34
CA HIS A 24 28.67 21.57 0.49
C HIS A 24 28.43 21.28 -1.00
N TYR A 25 28.68 20.04 -1.45
CA TYR A 25 28.51 19.68 -2.86
C TYR A 25 27.05 19.59 -3.32
N LEU A 26 26.14 19.14 -2.46
CA LEU A 26 24.69 19.15 -2.75
C LEU A 26 24.18 20.58 -2.88
N HIS A 27 24.65 21.48 -2.02
CA HIS A 27 24.35 22.90 -2.13
C HIS A 27 24.95 23.53 -3.39
N TYR A 28 26.22 23.23 -3.68
CA TYR A 28 26.89 23.67 -4.89
C TYR A 28 26.13 23.20 -6.15
N GLY A 29 25.69 21.94 -6.17
CA GLY A 29 24.86 21.32 -7.19
C GLY A 29 23.40 21.80 -7.25
N LYS A 30 23.02 22.79 -6.43
CA LYS A 30 21.71 23.44 -6.42
C LYS A 30 20.54 22.58 -5.92
N LEU A 31 20.81 21.53 -5.14
CA LEU A 31 19.76 20.71 -4.53
C LEU A 31 19.14 21.32 -3.26
N GLY A 32 19.61 22.50 -2.84
CA GLY A 32 19.10 23.22 -1.68
C GLY A 32 20.17 23.43 -0.61
N LYS A 33 19.78 23.97 0.54
CA LYS A 33 20.68 24.16 1.69
C LYS A 33 20.65 23.00 2.70
N GLY A 34 19.85 21.96 2.43
CA GLY A 34 19.60 20.88 3.37
C GLY A 34 18.64 21.27 4.51
N PRO A 35 18.50 20.40 5.52
CA PRO A 35 19.13 19.08 5.61
C PRO A 35 18.48 18.05 4.67
N LEU A 36 17.27 18.32 4.19
CA LEU A 36 16.54 17.45 3.26
C LEU A 36 16.80 17.84 1.81
N TYR A 37 17.31 16.90 1.03
CA TYR A 37 17.58 17.04 -0.40
C TYR A 37 16.62 16.16 -1.21
N SER A 38 16.02 16.72 -2.26
CA SER A 38 15.06 16.01 -3.12
C SER A 38 15.75 15.29 -4.27
N PHE A 39 15.47 13.99 -4.40
CA PHE A 39 15.84 13.16 -5.54
C PHE A 39 14.56 12.79 -6.27
N TYR A 40 14.39 13.31 -7.49
CA TYR A 40 13.13 13.19 -8.23
C TYR A 40 13.31 12.51 -9.58
N VAL A 41 12.49 11.50 -9.85
CA VAL A 41 12.36 10.87 -11.18
C VAL A 41 11.03 11.35 -11.77
N PRO A 42 11.05 12.26 -12.77
CA PRO A 42 9.87 12.99 -13.25
C PRO A 42 9.04 12.22 -14.29
N TYR A 43 9.02 10.89 -14.21
CA TYR A 43 8.21 10.04 -15.05
C TYR A 43 8.10 8.63 -14.45
N HIS A 44 7.10 7.88 -14.90
CA HIS A 44 7.07 6.43 -14.90
C HIS A 44 6.18 6.00 -16.07
N LEU A 45 6.62 5.03 -16.86
CA LEU A 45 5.96 4.63 -18.11
C LEU A 45 5.06 3.41 -17.93
N THR A 46 4.80 3.02 -16.69
CA THR A 46 3.87 1.95 -16.31
C THR A 46 4.17 0.64 -17.06
N ILE A 47 3.23 0.18 -17.87
CA ILE A 47 3.32 -1.05 -18.66
C ILE A 47 4.52 -1.07 -19.61
N LEU A 48 5.01 0.09 -20.07
CA LEU A 48 6.16 0.16 -20.96
C LEU A 48 7.49 -0.16 -20.26
N GLU A 49 7.55 -0.09 -18.93
CA GLU A 49 8.72 -0.46 -18.13
C GLU A 49 8.71 -1.93 -17.70
N VAL A 50 7.58 -2.63 -17.80
CA VAL A 50 7.46 -4.06 -17.43
C VAL A 50 8.46 -4.97 -18.18
N PRO A 51 8.75 -4.77 -19.49
CA PRO A 51 9.77 -5.56 -20.18
C PRO A 51 11.18 -5.45 -19.56
N LEU A 52 11.52 -4.32 -18.91
CA LEU A 52 12.80 -4.16 -18.21
C LEU A 52 12.89 -5.10 -17.01
N SER A 53 11.80 -5.22 -16.25
CA SER A 53 11.68 -6.16 -15.13
C SER A 53 11.83 -7.62 -15.61
N LEU A 54 11.20 -7.97 -16.73
CA LEU A 54 11.35 -9.30 -17.33
C LEU A 54 12.79 -9.58 -17.75
N ALA A 55 13.45 -8.64 -18.41
CA ALA A 55 14.84 -8.79 -18.85
C ALA A 55 15.79 -8.95 -17.65
N ARG A 56 15.60 -8.15 -16.59
CA ARG A 56 16.35 -8.27 -15.34
C ARG A 56 16.21 -9.64 -14.70
N VAL A 57 14.97 -10.12 -14.50
CA VAL A 57 14.74 -11.45 -13.92
C VAL A 57 15.29 -12.57 -14.81
N ALA A 58 15.05 -12.54 -16.12
CA ALA A 58 15.42 -13.63 -17.02
C ALA A 58 16.92 -13.68 -17.35
N LEU A 59 17.56 -12.51 -17.53
CA LEU A 59 18.94 -12.41 -17.99
C LEU A 59 19.93 -12.19 -16.84
N LEU A 60 19.55 -11.38 -15.86
CA LEU A 60 20.43 -10.99 -14.75
C LEU A 60 20.14 -11.75 -13.45
N ARG A 61 18.97 -12.42 -13.37
CA ARG A 61 18.53 -13.20 -12.22
C ARG A 61 18.45 -12.39 -10.93
N ASP A 62 18.13 -11.10 -11.03
CA ASP A 62 17.96 -10.21 -9.90
C ASP A 62 16.48 -9.84 -9.66
N PRO A 63 16.06 -9.68 -8.39
CA PRO A 63 14.72 -9.23 -8.07
C PRO A 63 14.55 -7.73 -8.35
N ILE A 64 13.32 -7.32 -8.68
CA ILE A 64 13.00 -5.91 -8.97
C ILE A 64 12.55 -5.18 -7.70
N ILE A 65 11.41 -5.59 -7.17
CA ILE A 65 10.84 -5.14 -5.90
C ILE A 65 10.24 -6.39 -5.25
N VAL A 66 10.70 -6.72 -4.05
CA VAL A 66 10.19 -7.83 -3.25
C VAL A 66 9.99 -7.37 -1.80
N PRO A 67 8.96 -7.85 -1.10
CA PRO A 67 8.85 -7.66 0.34
C PRO A 67 10.08 -8.24 1.05
N LYS A 68 10.62 -7.52 2.04
CA LYS A 68 11.78 -7.98 2.82
C LYS A 68 11.42 -9.04 3.88
N GLY A 69 10.16 -9.09 4.29
CA GLY A 69 9.66 -9.92 5.39
C GLY A 69 8.13 -9.85 5.46
N GLY A 70 7.59 -9.90 6.68
CA GLY A 70 6.16 -9.75 6.93
C GLY A 70 5.63 -8.36 6.56
N PRO A 71 4.29 -8.19 6.48
CA PRO A 71 3.69 -6.89 6.26
C PRO A 71 4.02 -5.92 7.40
N GLU A 72 4.46 -4.71 7.06
CA GLU A 72 4.62 -3.58 8.00
C GLU A 72 3.43 -2.62 7.91
N VAL A 73 2.80 -2.55 6.74
CA VAL A 73 1.65 -1.72 6.43
C VAL A 73 0.67 -2.56 5.63
N ASP A 74 -0.60 -2.43 5.97
CA ASP A 74 -1.74 -2.98 5.24
C ASP A 74 -2.58 -1.85 4.65
N VAL A 75 -3.35 -2.17 3.61
CA VAL A 75 -4.40 -1.29 3.10
C VAL A 75 -5.73 -1.78 3.66
N VAL A 76 -6.33 -1.04 4.58
CA VAL A 76 -7.60 -1.38 5.24
C VAL A 76 -8.80 -0.85 4.48
N THR A 77 -9.94 -1.51 4.64
CA THR A 77 -11.22 -1.13 4.00
C THR A 77 -11.96 -0.10 4.84
N ALA A 78 -12.26 1.07 4.26
CA ALA A 78 -13.13 2.09 4.86
C ALA A 78 -14.38 2.31 4.01
N ALA A 79 -15.52 2.56 4.65
CA ALA A 79 -16.79 2.80 3.97
C ALA A 79 -16.83 4.18 3.30
N LYS A 80 -17.17 4.26 2.00
CA LYS A 80 -17.36 5.54 1.28
C LYS A 80 -18.72 6.20 1.55
N GLN A 81 -19.68 5.41 2.03
CA GLN A 81 -21.05 5.79 2.30
C GLN A 81 -21.60 4.89 3.41
N ASP A 82 -22.79 5.19 3.92
CA ASP A 82 -23.49 4.28 4.81
C ASP A 82 -23.79 2.95 4.10
N LEU A 83 -23.36 1.85 4.70
CA LEU A 83 -23.57 0.49 4.19
C LEU A 83 -24.55 -0.25 5.09
N LYS A 84 -25.42 -1.06 4.49
CA LYS A 84 -26.46 -1.80 5.20
C LYS A 84 -26.11 -3.27 5.39
N SER A 85 -26.57 -3.83 6.51
CA SER A 85 -26.48 -5.26 6.78
C SER A 85 -27.01 -6.10 5.61
N GLY A 86 -26.30 -7.19 5.28
CA GLY A 86 -26.64 -8.11 4.19
C GLY A 86 -26.11 -7.68 2.81
N GLU A 87 -25.70 -6.43 2.64
CA GLU A 87 -25.08 -5.98 1.40
C GLU A 87 -23.70 -6.59 1.19
N ALA A 88 -23.34 -6.82 -0.08
CA ALA A 88 -21.97 -7.19 -0.46
C ALA A 88 -21.13 -5.94 -0.76
N ILE A 89 -19.86 -5.95 -0.37
CA ILE A 89 -18.85 -4.99 -0.80
C ILE A 89 -18.56 -5.19 -2.30
N ASP A 90 -18.47 -4.11 -3.05
CA ASP A 90 -18.15 -4.14 -4.48
C ASP A 90 -16.64 -4.18 -4.75
N GLY A 91 -16.25 -4.24 -6.02
CA GLY A 91 -14.85 -4.32 -6.42
C GLY A 91 -14.05 -3.04 -6.17
N LEU A 92 -12.72 -3.16 -6.29
CA LEU A 92 -11.80 -2.02 -6.18
C LEU A 92 -12.17 -0.90 -7.16
N GLY A 93 -12.22 0.34 -6.66
CA GLY A 93 -12.66 1.49 -7.44
C GLY A 93 -14.17 1.66 -7.56
N GLY A 94 -14.96 0.78 -6.91
CA GLY A 94 -16.42 0.87 -6.84
C GLY A 94 -16.94 2.03 -5.97
N PHE A 95 -18.18 1.91 -5.50
CA PHE A 95 -18.90 2.95 -4.78
C PHE A 95 -18.94 2.73 -3.27
N LYS A 96 -18.66 1.52 -2.76
CA LYS A 96 -18.88 1.21 -1.34
C LYS A 96 -17.67 1.47 -0.46
N THR A 97 -16.45 1.20 -0.94
CA THR A 97 -15.28 1.21 -0.06
C THR A 97 -14.01 1.80 -0.68
N TYR A 98 -13.19 2.45 0.13
CA TYR A 98 -11.86 2.96 -0.24
C TYR A 98 -10.78 2.41 0.69
N GLY A 99 -9.54 2.43 0.22
CA GLY A 99 -8.38 1.94 0.97
C GLY A 99 -7.70 3.04 1.77
N LEU A 100 -7.26 2.72 2.99
CA LEU A 100 -6.39 3.55 3.82
C LEU A 100 -5.17 2.74 4.24
N CYS A 101 -3.98 3.35 4.26
CA CYS A 101 -2.80 2.67 4.81
C CYS A 101 -2.88 2.68 6.35
N GLU A 102 -2.63 1.53 6.96
CA GLU A 102 -2.53 1.38 8.41
C GLU A 102 -1.37 0.44 8.76
N ASN A 103 -0.73 0.66 9.90
CA ASN A 103 0.34 -0.20 10.41
C ASN A 103 -0.18 -1.62 10.63
N ALA A 104 0.59 -2.61 10.18
CA ALA A 104 0.19 -4.02 10.28
C ALA A 104 -0.07 -4.47 11.72
N GLU A 105 0.65 -3.91 12.71
CA GLU A 105 0.38 -4.16 14.14
C GLU A 105 -1.06 -3.78 14.53
N VAL A 106 -1.52 -2.60 14.09
CA VAL A 106 -2.88 -2.11 14.35
C VAL A 106 -3.90 -2.97 13.62
N VAL A 107 -3.64 -3.29 12.35
CA VAL A 107 -4.50 -4.18 11.55
C VAL A 107 -4.71 -5.52 12.24
N ASN A 108 -3.63 -6.14 12.74
CA ASN A 108 -3.69 -7.44 13.40
C ASN A 108 -4.39 -7.36 14.77
N ARG A 109 -4.05 -6.35 15.58
CA ARG A 109 -4.63 -6.16 16.93
C ARG A 109 -6.14 -5.90 16.85
N ASP A 110 -6.55 -5.00 15.97
CA ASP A 110 -7.94 -4.53 15.87
C ASP A 110 -8.74 -5.33 14.83
N ARG A 111 -8.12 -6.35 14.22
CA ARG A 111 -8.72 -7.25 13.23
C ARG A 111 -9.33 -6.46 12.06
N LEU A 112 -8.65 -5.41 11.61
CA LEU A 112 -9.12 -4.55 10.51
C LEU A 112 -9.20 -5.38 9.22
N LEU A 113 -10.22 -5.15 8.41
CA LEU A 113 -10.45 -5.87 7.15
C LEU A 113 -9.46 -5.36 6.08
N PRO A 114 -8.55 -6.20 5.56
CA PRO A 114 -7.68 -5.81 4.46
C PRO A 114 -8.47 -5.64 3.15
N MET A 115 -8.25 -4.54 2.44
CA MET A 115 -8.95 -4.18 1.21
C MET A 115 -8.79 -5.22 0.10
N GLY A 116 -7.64 -5.88 0.03
CA GLY A 116 -7.36 -6.91 -0.98
C GLY A 116 -8.22 -8.18 -0.86
N ILE A 117 -8.91 -8.37 0.27
CA ILE A 117 -9.81 -9.52 0.49
C ILE A 117 -11.27 -9.11 0.73
N ALA A 118 -11.59 -7.81 0.66
CA ALA A 118 -12.89 -7.28 1.03
C ALA A 118 -13.96 -7.45 -0.06
N GLU A 119 -13.57 -7.58 -1.32
CA GLU A 119 -14.51 -7.74 -2.45
C GLU A 119 -15.45 -8.94 -2.23
N ASP A 120 -16.75 -8.75 -2.50
CA ASP A 120 -17.86 -9.67 -2.23
C ASP A 120 -18.10 -10.06 -0.76
N ALA A 121 -17.37 -9.49 0.20
CA ALA A 121 -17.65 -9.73 1.61
C ALA A 121 -19.04 -9.19 1.95
N ARG A 122 -19.85 -9.98 2.67
CA ARG A 122 -21.21 -9.56 3.06
C ARG A 122 -21.19 -8.90 4.42
N LEU A 123 -21.87 -7.76 4.56
CA LEU A 123 -21.95 -7.08 5.84
C LEU A 123 -22.86 -7.82 6.82
N LYS A 124 -22.39 -7.97 8.06
CA LYS A 124 -23.14 -8.55 9.18
C LYS A 124 -23.99 -7.52 9.93
N ARG A 125 -23.65 -6.23 9.78
CA ARG A 125 -24.33 -5.10 10.42
C ARG A 125 -24.21 -3.84 9.56
N ASP A 126 -24.99 -2.83 9.91
CA ASP A 126 -24.87 -1.50 9.33
C ASP A 126 -23.53 -0.86 9.69
N ILE A 127 -22.89 -0.21 8.72
CA ILE A 127 -21.61 0.49 8.87
C ILE A 127 -21.77 1.93 8.35
N PRO A 128 -21.58 2.96 9.18
CA PRO A 128 -21.63 4.35 8.74
C PRO A 128 -20.47 4.69 7.80
N GLN A 129 -20.67 5.72 6.98
CA GLN A 129 -19.62 6.32 6.15
C GLN A 129 -18.34 6.62 6.97
N ASP A 130 -17.19 6.45 6.34
CA ASP A 130 -15.83 6.68 6.85
C ASP A 130 -15.40 5.78 8.01
N GLN A 131 -16.24 4.85 8.47
CA GLN A 131 -15.80 3.81 9.40
C GLN A 131 -14.88 2.81 8.69
N VAL A 132 -13.76 2.47 9.34
CA VAL A 132 -12.90 1.35 8.96
C VAL A 132 -13.55 0.04 9.38
N LEU A 133 -13.66 -0.90 8.43
CA LEU A 133 -14.28 -2.19 8.65
C LEU A 133 -13.29 -3.15 9.32
N THR A 134 -13.84 -4.06 10.11
CA THR A 134 -13.14 -5.19 10.73
C THR A 134 -13.58 -6.51 10.10
N LEU A 135 -12.81 -7.57 10.33
CA LEU A 135 -13.19 -8.94 9.98
C LEU A 135 -14.49 -9.39 10.66
N ASP A 136 -14.83 -8.77 11.80
CA ASP A 136 -16.03 -9.11 12.56
C ASP A 136 -17.27 -8.42 11.97
N ASP A 137 -17.10 -7.38 11.15
CA ASP A 137 -18.17 -6.68 10.45
C ASP A 137 -18.68 -7.42 9.20
N VAL A 138 -17.90 -8.39 8.69
CA VAL A 138 -18.17 -9.03 7.40
C VAL A 138 -18.11 -10.55 7.44
N GLU A 139 -18.83 -11.19 6.52
CA GLU A 139 -18.67 -12.59 6.17
C GLU A 139 -17.80 -12.69 4.92
N LEU A 140 -16.57 -13.20 5.11
CA LEU A 140 -15.67 -13.55 4.01
C LEU A 140 -15.98 -14.96 3.51
N SER A 141 -15.91 -15.15 2.20
CA SER A 141 -15.96 -16.50 1.61
C SER A 141 -14.63 -17.21 1.84
N PRO A 142 -14.58 -18.30 2.63
CA PRO A 142 -13.34 -19.03 2.91
C PRO A 142 -12.80 -19.77 1.67
N ASN A 143 -13.60 -19.87 0.61
CA ASN A 143 -13.22 -20.51 -0.65
C ASN A 143 -12.45 -19.57 -1.59
N LYS A 144 -12.32 -18.28 -1.25
CA LYS A 144 -11.50 -17.34 -2.02
C LYS A 144 -10.02 -17.58 -1.74
N LEU A 145 -9.26 -17.83 -2.80
CA LEU A 145 -7.81 -18.07 -2.70
C LEU A 145 -7.08 -16.92 -2.00
N CYS A 146 -7.44 -15.66 -2.26
CA CYS A 146 -6.80 -14.52 -1.59
C CYS A 146 -7.03 -14.52 -0.07
N VAL A 147 -8.20 -14.96 0.40
CA VAL A 147 -8.51 -15.11 1.84
C VAL A 147 -7.64 -16.22 2.44
N GLN A 148 -7.51 -17.35 1.75
CA GLN A 148 -6.68 -18.48 2.19
C GLN A 148 -5.20 -18.08 2.26
N LEU A 149 -4.67 -17.46 1.21
CA LEU A 149 -3.28 -17.00 1.16
C LEU A 149 -2.99 -15.92 2.22
N ARG A 150 -3.95 -15.04 2.52
CA ARG A 150 -3.80 -14.08 3.61
C ARG A 150 -3.73 -14.78 4.97
N GLN A 151 -4.60 -15.76 5.22
CA GLN A 151 -4.54 -16.56 6.44
C GLN A 151 -3.22 -17.33 6.58
N GLU A 152 -2.72 -17.89 5.48
CA GLU A 152 -1.40 -18.55 5.45
C GLU A 152 -0.26 -17.56 5.72
N GLN A 153 -0.32 -16.34 5.15
CA GLN A 153 0.63 -15.27 5.40
C GLN A 153 0.63 -14.87 6.88
N ASP A 154 -0.54 -14.62 7.46
CA ASP A 154 -0.69 -14.26 8.87
C ASP A 154 -0.16 -15.39 9.78
N ALA A 155 -0.47 -16.66 9.46
CA ALA A 155 0.02 -17.82 10.21
C ALA A 155 1.54 -18.04 10.06
N TYR A 156 2.13 -17.65 8.93
CA TYR A 156 3.56 -17.77 8.69
C TYR A 156 4.34 -16.71 9.48
N PHE A 157 3.86 -15.46 9.49
CA PHE A 157 4.55 -14.32 10.12
C PHE A 157 4.16 -14.09 11.60
N SER A 158 3.16 -14.79 12.13
CA SER A 158 2.84 -14.80 13.57
C SER A 158 3.70 -15.77 14.39
N ARG A 159 4.58 -16.53 13.74
CA ARG A 159 5.53 -17.41 14.43
C ARG A 159 6.65 -16.57 15.06
N PRO A 160 7.01 -16.81 16.33
CA PRO A 160 8.09 -16.10 17.00
C PRO A 160 9.45 -16.32 16.32
#